data_AF-A0A349PI20-F1
#
_entry.id   AF-A0A349PI20-F1
#
_cell.length_a   1.000
_cell.length_b   1.000
_cell.length_c   1.000
_cell.angle_alpha   90.00
_cell.angle_beta   90.00
_cell.angle_gamma   90.00
#
_symmetry.space_group_name_H-M   'P 1'
#
loop_
_entity.id
_entity.type
_entity.pdbx_description
1 polymer ?
#
loop_
_entity_poly.entity_id
_entity_poly.type
_entity_poly.pdbx_seq_one_letter_code
_entity_poly.pdbx_strand_id
1 'polypeptide(L)' 'MANLLQARSETLSPFQLGFFKNKYAIGAIFISFFILLSFMYLPFCQKYLQMSPIDWKDWLVVLATFLAVFFWEEARKE' A
#
# COMPACT_ATOMS: atom_id res chain seq x y z
N MET A 1 -2.10 -2.47 0.80
CA MET A 1 -1.09 -2.76 -0.24
C MET A 1 0.03 -3.66 0.29
N ALA A 2 0.71 -3.31 1.40
CA ALA A 2 1.75 -4.16 2.03
C ALA A 2 1.31 -5.62 2.24
N ASN A 3 0.09 -5.82 2.76
CA ASN A 3 -0.48 -7.15 2.98
C ASN A 3 -0.57 -8.00 1.69
N LEU A 4 -0.74 -7.40 0.51
CA LEU A 4 -0.81 -8.17 -0.75
C LEU A 4 0.52 -8.85 -1.10
N LEU A 5 1.65 -8.27 -0.67
CA LEU A 5 2.96 -8.88 -0.83
C LEU A 5 3.18 -9.99 0.20
N GLN A 6 2.74 -9.76 1.44
CA GLN A 6 2.87 -10.69 2.56
C GLN A 6 1.89 -11.86 2.51
N ALA A 7 0.72 -11.71 1.89
CA ALA A 7 -0.28 -12.78 1.72
C ALA A 7 0.12 -13.80 0.64
N ARG A 8 1.23 -13.59 -0.09
CA ARG A 8 1.75 -14.57 -1.06
C ARG A 8 2.32 -15.83 -0.39
N SER A 9 2.68 -15.75 0.89
CA SER A 9 3.07 -16.91 1.68
C SER A 9 2.84 -16.65 3.16
N GLU A 10 2.23 -17.61 3.84
CA GLU A 10 1.97 -17.54 5.27
C GLU A 10 3.24 -17.77 6.11
N THR A 11 4.23 -18.49 5.56
CA THR A 11 5.44 -18.93 6.26
C THR A 11 6.73 -18.30 5.73
N LEU A 12 6.73 -17.77 4.51
CA LEU A 12 7.94 -17.21 3.90
C LEU A 12 7.87 -15.68 3.85
N SER A 13 8.95 -15.08 4.33
CA SER A 13 9.17 -13.63 4.25
C SER A 13 9.14 -13.13 2.79
N PRO A 14 8.56 -11.95 2.51
CA PRO A 14 8.67 -11.27 1.22
C PRO A 14 10.13 -11.01 0.79
N PHE A 15 11.06 -10.90 1.76
CA PHE A 15 12.50 -10.74 1.50
C PHE A 15 13.12 -12.01 0.92
N GLN A 16 12.67 -13.20 1.35
CA GLN A 16 13.13 -14.49 0.83
C GLN A 16 12.45 -14.85 -0.51
N LEU A 17 11.19 -14.47 -0.69
CA LEU A 17 10.41 -14.72 -1.92
C LEU A 17 10.76 -13.80 -3.09
N GLY A 18 11.38 -12.65 -2.80
CA GLY A 18 11.68 -11.60 -3.75
C GLY A 18 10.46 -10.72 -4.04
N PHE A 19 10.54 -9.44 -3.67
CA PHE A 19 9.51 -8.44 -3.93
C PHE A 19 9.13 -8.35 -5.41
N PHE A 20 10.10 -8.46 -6.32
CA PHE A 20 9.92 -8.27 -7.75
C PHE A 20 9.57 -9.52 -8.55
N LYS A 21 9.45 -10.68 -7.89
CA LYS A 21 9.23 -11.96 -8.58
C LYS A 21 7.84 -12.06 -9.23
N ASN A 22 6.83 -11.36 -8.68
CA ASN A 22 5.47 -11.34 -9.25
C ASN A 22 5.12 -9.95 -9.78
N LYS A 23 5.26 -9.79 -11.09
CA LYS A 23 4.98 -8.55 -11.83
C LYS A 23 3.49 -8.16 -11.76
N TYR A 24 2.58 -9.13 -11.66
CA TYR A 24 1.14 -8.86 -11.52
C TYR A 24 0.80 -8.27 -10.17
N ALA A 25 1.41 -8.76 -9.08
CA ALA A 25 1.23 -8.21 -7.74
C ALA A 25 1.70 -6.76 -7.67
N ILE A 26 2.85 -6.46 -8.28
CA ILE A 26 3.37 -5.09 -8.39
C ILE A 26 2.45 -4.22 -9.23
N GLY A 27 2.01 -4.71 -10.40
CA GLY A 27 1.06 -3.99 -11.24
C GLY A 27 -0.25 -3.65 -10.50
N ALA A 28 -0.79 -4.59 -9.73
CA ALA A 28 -1.98 -4.37 -8.92
C ALA A 28 -1.77 -3.31 -7.83
N ILE A 29 -0.58 -3.26 -7.21
CA ILE A 29 -0.23 -2.20 -6.24
C ILE A 29 -0.19 -0.83 -6.93
N PHE A 30 0.45 -0.72 -8.10
CA PHE A 30 0.49 0.54 -8.85
C PHE A 30 -0.90 0.99 -9.29
N ILE A 31 -1.70 0.10 -9.87
CA ILE A 31 -3.08 0.41 -10.27
C ILE A 31 -3.88 0.89 -9.05
N SER A 32 -3.80 0.18 -7.92
CA SER A 32 -4.49 0.57 -6.69
C SER A 32 -4.03 1.94 -6.17
N PHE A 33 -2.73 2.25 -6.28
CA PHE A 33 -2.17 3.55 -5.91
C PHE A 33 -2.67 4.68 -6.82
N PHE A 34 -2.72 4.47 -8.13
CA PHE A 34 -3.26 5.47 -9.07
C PHE A 34 -4.76 5.69 -8.88
N ILE A 35 -5.52 4.65 -8.56
CA ILE A 35 -6.95 4.79 -8.23
C ILE A 35 -7.11 5.62 -6.94
N LEU A 36 -6.29 5.37 -5.91
CA LEU A 36 -6.30 6.16 -4.69
C LEU A 36 -6.00 7.64 -4.96
N LEU A 37 -4.99 7.94 -5.77
CA LEU A 37 -4.70 9.31 -6.20
C LEU A 37 -5.88 9.91 -6.99
N SER A 38 -6.47 9.13 -7.90
CA SER A 38 -7.63 9.57 -8.68
C SER A 38 -8.80 9.97 -7.78
N PHE A 39 -9.07 9.20 -6.71
CA PHE A 39 -10.12 9.56 -5.75
C PHE A 39 -9.84 10.85 -5.00
N MET A 40 -8.56 11.13 -4.75
CA MET A 40 -8.11 12.30 -4.03
C MET A 40 -8.09 13.58 -4.88
N TYR A 41 -7.82 13.48 -6.18
CA TYR A 41 -7.61 14.64 -7.06
C TYR A 41 -8.72 14.87 -8.10
N LEU A 42 -9.54 13.86 -8.42
CA LEU A 42 -10.64 14.04 -9.37
C LEU A 42 -11.86 14.68 -8.66
N PRO A 43 -12.38 15.82 -9.15
CA PRO A 43 -13.49 16.53 -8.51
C PRO A 43 -14.79 15.72 -8.48
N PHE A 44 -14.99 14.83 -9.47
CA PHE A 44 -16.10 13.87 -9.45
C PHE A 44 -16.02 12.96 -8.23
N CYS A 45 -14.87 12.32 -8.02
CA CYS A 45 -14.67 11.40 -6.89
C CYS A 45 -14.70 12.12 -5.55
N GLN A 46 -14.07 13.29 -5.44
CA GLN A 46 -14.09 14.11 -4.23
C GLN A 46 -15.52 14.45 -3.78
N LYS A 47 -16.41 14.78 -4.73
CA LYS A 47 -17.81 15.13 -4.42
C LYS A 47 -18.60 13.96 -3.84
N TYR A 48 -18.42 12.74 -4.36
CA TYR A 48 -19.18 11.57 -3.92
C TYR A 48 -18.55 10.84 -2.73
N LEU A 49 -17.21 10.79 -2.67
CA LEU A 49 -16.47 10.11 -1.62
C LEU A 49 -16.11 11.02 -0.45
N GLN A 50 -16.36 12.33 -0.58
CA GLN A 50 -15.97 13.36 0.39
C GLN A 50 -14.49 13.31 0.76
N MET A 51 -13.64 12.95 -0.20
CA MET A 51 -12.20 12.92 -0.03
C MET A 51 -11.59 14.27 -0.39
N SER A 52 -10.60 14.70 0.39
CA SER A 52 -9.80 15.89 0.13
C SER A 52 -8.34 15.49 -0.11
N PRO A 53 -7.58 16.27 -0.91
CA PRO A 53 -6.13 16.13 -0.97
C PRO A 53 -5.52 16.23 0.41
N ILE A 54 -4.60 15.32 0.71
CA ILE A 54 -3.85 15.31 1.96
C ILE A 54 -2.57 16.12 1.81
N ASP A 55 -2.14 16.77 2.89
CA ASP A 55 -0.93 17.59 2.89
C ASP A 55 0.32 16.70 2.87
N TRP A 56 1.47 17.27 2.52
CA TRP A 56 2.75 16.56 2.56
C TRP A 56 3.08 16.01 3.95
N LYS A 57 2.68 16.70 5.03
CA LYS A 57 2.86 16.20 6.39
C LYS A 57 2.05 14.94 6.67
N ASP A 58 0.83 14.87 6.14
CA ASP A 58 -0.03 13.70 6.31
C ASP A 58 0.52 12.50 5.53
N TRP A 59 1.14 12.74 4.36
CA TRP A 59 1.86 11.69 3.62
C TRP A 59 2.99 11.06 4.44
N LEU A 60 3.71 11.84 5.26
CA LEU A 60 4.73 11.29 6.17
C LEU A 60 4.10 10.38 7.23
N VAL A 61 2.95 10.74 7.79
CA VAL A 61 2.24 9.91 8.76
C VAL A 61 1.73 8.62 8.11
N VAL A 62 1.20 8.70 6.89
CA VAL A 62 0.80 7.53 6.10
C VAL A 62 1.99 6.61 5.87
N LEU A 63 3.14 7.15 5.46
CA LEU A 63 4.34 6.36 5.23
C LEU A 63 4.86 5.71 6.52
N ALA A 64 4.90 6.45 7.62
CA ALA A 64 5.34 5.95 8.93
C ALA A 64 4.44 4.80 9.42
N THR A 65 3.11 4.98 9.32
CA THR A 65 2.14 3.95 9.72
C THR A 65 2.21 2.73 8.82
N PHE A 66 2.38 2.94 7.51
CA PHE A 66 2.57 1.86 6.54
C PHE A 66 3.80 1.01 6.87
N LEU A 67 4.94 1.65 7.17
CA LEU A 67 6.17 0.96 7.57
C LEU A 67 6.00 0.24 8.91
N ALA A 68 5.38 0.88 9.90
CA ALA A 68 5.14 0.27 11.21
C ALA A 68 4.33 -1.03 11.09
N VAL A 69 3.23 -1.02 10.33
CA VAL A 69 2.41 -2.22 10.09
C VAL A 69 3.19 -3.27 9.30
N PHE A 70 3.97 -2.86 8.29
CA PHE A 70 4.78 -3.78 7.51
C PHE A 70 5.81 -4.52 8.38
N PHE A 71 6.57 -3.79 9.20
CA PHE A 71 7.57 -4.37 10.11
C PHE A 71 6.93 -5.19 11.22
N TRP A 72 5.77 -4.78 11.73
CA TRP A 72 5.03 -5.55 12.73
C TRP A 72 4.60 -6.92 12.21
N GLU A 73 4.02 -6.96 11.01
CA GLU A 73 3.65 -8.22 10.35
C GLU A 73 4.86 -9.10 10.04
N GLU A 74 5.98 -8.50 9.64
CA GLU A 74 7.21 -9.24 9.38
C GLU A 74 7.76 -9.87 10.67
N ALA A 75 7.84 -9.09 11.75
CA ALA A 75 8.30 -9.57 13.06
C ALA A 75 7.37 -10.63 13.68
N ARG A 76 6.10 -10.67 13.29
CA ARG A 76 5.15 -11.72 13.71
C ARG A 76 5.39 -13.05 13.00
N LYS A 77 5.96 -13.03 11.79
CA LYS A 77 6.16 -14.22 10.94
C LYS A 77 7.49 -14.91 11.17
N GLU A 78 8.48 -14.18 11.69
CA GLU A 78 9.76 -14.69 12.21
C GLU A 78 9.56 -15.36 13.59
#